data_AF-A0A223D3V7-F1
#
_entry.id   AF-A0A223D3V7-F1
#
_cell.length_a   1.000
_cell.length_b   1.000
_cell.length_c   1.000
_cell.angle_alpha   90.00
_cell.angle_beta   90.00
_cell.angle_gamma   90.00
#
_symmetry.space_group_name_H-M   'P 1'
#
loop_
_entity.id
_entity.type
_entity.pdbx_description
1 polymer ?
#
loop_
_entity_poly.entity_id
_entity_poly.type
_entity_poly.pdbx_seq_one_letter_code
_entity_poly.pdbx_strand_id
1 'polypeptide(L)'
;MFKKMITTIALSAAVMTAAVVTPALVAPQTAEAAFNAPLFKQSNSTWGSDLMGGGDTLSKSGCTVSSVAMALKHKGITVSGSAADPGKLNTWLKANSGYSGNLLVWGSVANLNSSKISFTGRYTSGSSLSAATLRSYLDAGNKAIIANVRSGAHWVLLTDHNGGTVFNVNDPGYTTTTHNYSDFVGYGVYTIN
;
A
#
# COMPACT_ATOMS: atom_id res chain seq x y z
N MET A 1 29.31 81.17 26.89
CA MET A 1 30.35 80.13 27.13
C MET A 1 29.66 78.85 27.58
N PHE A 2 30.21 77.70 27.18
CA PHE A 2 29.89 76.31 27.57
C PHE A 2 28.76 75.55 26.86
N LYS A 3 29.19 74.92 25.76
CA LYS A 3 28.98 73.52 25.36
C LYS A 3 28.44 72.60 26.47
N LYS A 4 27.45 71.76 26.13
CA LYS A 4 27.54 70.29 26.25
C LYS A 4 26.43 69.59 25.45
N MET A 5 26.85 68.92 24.37
CA MET A 5 26.13 67.80 23.75
C MET A 5 26.11 66.63 24.74
N ILE A 6 24.96 65.99 24.94
CA ILE A 6 24.89 64.58 25.34
C ILE A 6 23.78 63.89 24.52
N THR A 7 24.14 62.71 24.08
CA THR A 7 23.60 61.86 23.04
C THR A 7 22.72 60.75 23.62
N THR A 8 21.85 60.18 22.78
CA THR A 8 21.19 58.84 22.87
C THR A 8 20.09 58.67 23.93
N ILE A 9 18.99 57.93 23.72
CA ILE A 9 18.85 56.59 23.13
C ILE A 9 17.52 56.52 22.35
N ALA A 10 17.55 56.10 21.08
CA ALA A 10 16.33 55.68 20.37
C ALA A 10 16.06 54.21 20.73
N LEU A 11 14.97 53.94 21.47
CA LEU A 11 14.42 52.59 21.59
C LEU A 11 13.77 52.23 20.25
N SER A 12 14.42 51.35 19.47
CA SER A 12 13.78 50.72 18.33
C SER A 12 12.79 49.68 18.84
N ALA A 13 11.49 49.95 18.67
CA ALA A 13 10.45 48.95 18.87
C ALA A 13 10.52 47.95 17.71
N ALA A 14 11.08 46.76 17.97
CA ALA A 14 10.97 45.64 17.05
C ALA A 14 9.50 45.22 16.99
N VAL A 15 8.82 45.55 15.90
CA VAL A 15 7.50 45.00 15.57
C VAL A 15 7.70 43.53 15.22
N MET A 16 7.45 42.65 16.20
CA MET A 16 7.24 41.23 15.94
C MET A 16 5.95 41.10 15.14
N THR A 17 6.04 41.00 13.82
CA THR A 17 4.93 40.53 13.01
C THR A 17 4.69 39.06 13.34
N ALA A 18 3.73 38.79 14.22
CA ALA A 18 3.18 37.47 14.37
C ALA A 18 2.51 37.12 13.03
N ALA A 19 3.17 36.29 12.23
CA ALA A 19 2.53 35.65 11.09
C ALA A 19 1.40 34.78 11.66
N VAL A 20 0.17 35.24 11.49
CA VAL A 20 -1.02 34.42 11.72
C VAL A 20 -0.93 33.31 10.68
N VAL A 21 -0.40 32.17 11.09
CA VAL A 21 -0.48 30.93 10.32
C VAL A 21 -1.95 30.56 10.32
N THR A 22 -2.65 30.96 9.27
CA THR A 22 -3.99 30.44 9.03
C THR A 22 -3.85 28.92 8.91
N PRO A 23 -4.64 28.11 9.64
CA PRO A 23 -4.75 26.71 9.29
C PRO A 23 -5.28 26.69 7.85
N ALA A 24 -4.45 26.22 6.91
CA ALA A 24 -4.92 25.91 5.58
C ALA A 24 -6.13 24.98 5.75
N LEU A 25 -7.29 25.37 5.23
CA LEU A 25 -8.38 24.45 5.02
C LEU A 25 -7.82 23.32 4.16
N VAL A 26 -7.61 22.15 4.78
CA VAL A 26 -7.34 20.93 4.05
C VAL A 26 -8.56 20.75 3.15
N ALA A 27 -8.36 20.89 1.83
CA ALA A 27 -9.39 20.60 0.86
C ALA A 27 -9.99 19.23 1.21
N PRO A 28 -11.32 19.03 1.09
CA PRO A 28 -11.89 17.70 1.20
C PRO A 28 -11.10 16.79 0.27
N GLN A 29 -10.45 15.78 0.83
CA GLN A 29 -9.77 14.75 0.06
C GLN A 29 -10.82 14.22 -0.92
N THR A 30 -10.71 14.59 -2.20
CA THR A 30 -11.63 14.11 -3.21
C THR A 30 -11.57 12.59 -3.18
N ALA A 31 -12.73 11.94 -3.28
CA ALA A 31 -12.93 10.50 -3.16
C ALA A 31 -12.25 9.66 -4.27
N GLU A 32 -11.17 10.17 -4.85
CA GLU A 32 -10.54 9.76 -6.10
C GLU A 32 -9.16 9.09 -5.88
N ALA A 33 -8.69 9.01 -4.63
CA ALA A 33 -7.43 8.33 -4.26
C ALA A 33 -7.61 6.90 -3.71
N ALA A 34 -8.85 6.38 -3.64
CA ALA A 34 -9.08 5.02 -3.20
C ALA A 34 -8.67 4.03 -4.29
N PHE A 35 -7.73 3.13 -3.98
CA PHE A 35 -7.42 1.94 -4.78
C PHE A 35 -8.63 0.99 -4.68
N ASN A 36 -9.65 1.26 -5.50
CA ASN A 36 -10.96 0.62 -5.47
C ASN A 36 -10.92 -0.80 -6.07
N ALA A 37 -10.17 -1.69 -5.42
CA ALA A 37 -10.07 -3.08 -5.80
C ALA A 37 -11.26 -3.88 -5.27
N PRO A 38 -11.78 -4.86 -6.03
CA PRO A 38 -12.77 -5.77 -5.50
C PRO A 38 -12.16 -6.62 -4.38
N LEU A 39 -12.95 -6.96 -3.37
CA LEU A 39 -12.53 -7.90 -2.34
C LEU A 39 -12.60 -9.34 -2.87
N PHE A 40 -11.48 -10.05 -2.83
CA PHE A 40 -11.39 -11.48 -3.08
C PHE A 40 -11.05 -12.23 -1.79
N LYS A 41 -11.94 -13.14 -1.37
CA LYS A 41 -11.69 -14.05 -0.25
C LYS A 41 -10.84 -15.23 -0.72
N GLN A 42 -9.78 -15.56 0.02
CA GLN A 42 -8.91 -16.69 -0.33
C GLN A 42 -9.62 -18.04 -0.26
N SER A 43 -10.69 -18.12 0.53
CA SER A 43 -11.54 -19.30 0.74
C SER A 43 -12.80 -19.34 -0.14
N ASN A 44 -12.92 -18.49 -1.15
CA ASN A 44 -14.05 -18.54 -2.09
C ASN A 44 -14.15 -19.93 -2.74
N SER A 45 -15.35 -20.50 -2.87
CA SER A 45 -15.57 -21.85 -3.40
C SER A 45 -15.06 -22.08 -4.82
N THR A 46 -14.85 -21.02 -5.61
CA THR A 46 -14.37 -21.11 -7.00
C THR A 46 -12.89 -21.50 -7.10
N TRP A 47 -12.06 -21.12 -6.13
CA TRP A 47 -10.61 -21.33 -6.15
C TRP A 47 -10.03 -21.81 -4.82
N GLY A 48 -10.80 -21.75 -3.74
CA GLY A 48 -10.31 -21.97 -2.38
C GLY A 48 -9.73 -23.36 -2.14
N SER A 49 -10.16 -24.37 -2.92
CA SER A 49 -9.63 -25.74 -2.91
C SER A 49 -8.38 -25.92 -3.78
N ASP A 50 -8.02 -24.94 -4.60
CA ASP A 50 -6.89 -25.08 -5.53
C ASP A 50 -5.57 -25.15 -4.79
N LEU A 51 -4.75 -26.14 -5.14
CA LEU A 51 -3.41 -26.28 -4.59
C LEU A 51 -2.48 -25.19 -5.15
N MET A 52 -1.67 -24.64 -4.24
CA MET A 52 -0.55 -23.75 -4.50
C MET A 52 0.73 -24.55 -4.77
N GLY A 53 1.85 -23.88 -5.03
CA GLY A 53 3.12 -24.53 -5.39
C GLY A 53 3.66 -25.56 -4.39
N GLY A 54 3.39 -25.37 -3.09
CA GLY A 54 3.84 -26.27 -2.01
C GLY A 54 2.75 -27.19 -1.48
N GLY A 55 1.60 -27.29 -2.17
CA GLY A 55 0.52 -28.22 -1.83
C GLY A 55 -0.48 -27.75 -0.77
N ASP A 56 -0.37 -26.54 -0.23
CA ASP A 56 -1.49 -25.94 0.53
C ASP A 56 -2.57 -25.48 -0.44
N THR A 57 -3.82 -25.43 0.04
CA THR A 57 -4.91 -24.80 -0.71
C THR A 57 -4.84 -23.27 -0.60
N LEU A 58 -5.42 -22.56 -1.59
CA LEU A 58 -5.61 -21.11 -1.49
C LEU A 58 -6.39 -20.71 -0.24
N SER A 59 -7.38 -21.51 0.19
CA SER A 59 -8.11 -21.24 1.43
C SER A 59 -7.19 -21.25 2.65
N LYS A 60 -6.18 -22.12 2.68
CA LYS A 60 -5.25 -22.27 3.82
C LYS A 60 -4.17 -21.19 3.82
N SER A 61 -3.55 -20.92 2.67
CA SER A 61 -2.31 -20.11 2.59
C SER A 61 -2.31 -19.06 1.47
N GLY A 62 -3.46 -18.77 0.87
CA GLY A 62 -3.58 -17.94 -0.34
C GLY A 62 -3.74 -16.43 -0.11
N CYS A 63 -3.44 -15.90 1.07
CA CYS A 63 -3.64 -14.48 1.40
C CYS A 63 -2.83 -13.55 0.48
N THR A 64 -1.56 -13.87 0.23
CA THR A 64 -0.71 -13.06 -0.67
C THR A 64 -1.21 -13.10 -2.11
N VAL A 65 -1.54 -14.29 -2.62
CA VAL A 65 -2.04 -14.47 -4.01
C VAL A 65 -3.34 -13.72 -4.21
N SER A 66 -4.26 -13.82 -3.26
CA SER A 66 -5.54 -13.12 -3.33
C SER A 66 -5.36 -11.60 -3.30
N SER A 67 -4.45 -11.09 -2.45
CA SER A 67 -4.14 -9.66 -2.37
C SER A 67 -3.53 -9.12 -3.66
N VAL A 68 -2.60 -9.86 -4.28
CA VAL A 68 -2.03 -9.49 -5.58
C VAL A 68 -3.09 -9.55 -6.68
N ALA A 69 -3.95 -10.58 -6.71
CA ALA A 69 -5.01 -10.69 -7.71
C ALA A 69 -6.01 -9.52 -7.65
N MET A 70 -6.35 -9.03 -6.46
CA MET A 70 -7.17 -7.84 -6.29
C MET A 70 -6.53 -6.61 -6.93
N ALA A 71 -5.22 -6.41 -6.69
CA ALA A 71 -4.46 -5.33 -7.30
C ALA A 71 -4.37 -5.43 -8.83
N LEU A 72 -4.10 -6.61 -9.36
CA LEU A 72 -4.07 -6.86 -10.80
C LEU A 72 -5.42 -6.56 -11.44
N LYS A 73 -6.52 -7.02 -10.83
CA LYS A 73 -7.87 -6.77 -11.36
C LYS A 73 -8.24 -5.29 -11.34
N HIS A 74 -7.94 -4.58 -10.25
CA HIS A 74 -8.18 -3.14 -10.16
C HIS A 74 -7.48 -2.38 -11.30
N LYS A 75 -6.27 -2.80 -11.65
CA LYS A 75 -5.47 -2.17 -12.71
C LYS A 75 -5.73 -2.74 -14.11
N GLY A 76 -6.80 -3.53 -14.28
CA GLY A 76 -7.18 -4.08 -15.58
C GLY A 76 -6.17 -5.06 -16.16
N ILE A 77 -5.31 -5.67 -15.34
CA ILE A 77 -4.39 -6.70 -15.79
C ILE A 77 -5.16 -8.00 -16.03
N THR A 78 -4.93 -8.58 -17.20
CA THR A 78 -5.46 -9.90 -17.55
C THR A 78 -4.46 -11.00 -17.19
N VAL A 79 -5.00 -12.15 -16.77
CA VAL A 79 -4.25 -13.39 -16.57
C VAL A 79 -4.84 -14.41 -17.52
N SER A 80 -4.02 -14.93 -18.44
CA SER A 80 -4.45 -15.89 -19.48
C SER A 80 -5.66 -15.39 -20.29
N GLY A 81 -5.64 -14.11 -20.68
CA GLY A 81 -6.68 -13.51 -21.53
C GLY A 81 -7.98 -13.12 -20.82
N SER A 82 -8.08 -13.30 -19.50
CA SER A 82 -9.26 -12.93 -18.71
C SER A 82 -8.90 -11.99 -17.56
N ALA A 83 -9.89 -11.28 -17.00
CA ALA A 83 -9.68 -10.47 -15.79
C ALA A 83 -9.07 -11.31 -14.66
N ALA A 84 -8.09 -10.75 -13.95
CA ALA A 84 -7.40 -11.43 -12.87
C ALA A 84 -8.35 -11.86 -11.73
N ASP A 85 -8.12 -13.04 -11.19
CA ASP A 85 -8.70 -13.54 -9.94
C ASP A 85 -7.67 -14.47 -9.25
N PRO A 86 -7.91 -14.88 -7.98
CA PRO A 86 -6.94 -15.69 -7.26
C PRO A 86 -6.65 -17.06 -7.90
N GLY A 87 -7.66 -17.73 -8.48
CA GLY A 87 -7.50 -19.04 -9.10
C GLY A 87 -6.67 -18.98 -10.39
N LYS A 88 -6.95 -17.98 -11.25
CA LYS A 88 -6.18 -17.73 -12.48
C LYS A 88 -4.75 -17.33 -12.17
N LEU A 89 -4.54 -16.42 -11.22
CA LEU A 89 -3.20 -16.03 -10.80
C LEU A 89 -2.44 -17.22 -10.21
N ASN A 90 -3.07 -18.02 -9.35
CA ASN A 90 -2.45 -19.23 -8.78
C ASN A 90 -2.02 -20.20 -9.88
N THR A 91 -2.88 -20.46 -10.87
CA THR A 91 -2.58 -21.32 -12.02
C THR A 91 -1.37 -20.79 -12.80
N TRP A 92 -1.36 -19.48 -13.10
CA TRP A 92 -0.26 -18.86 -13.82
C TRP A 92 1.05 -18.93 -13.03
N LEU A 93 1.03 -18.66 -11.72
CA LEU A 93 2.21 -18.72 -10.86
C LEU A 93 2.82 -20.12 -10.83
N LYS A 94 2.00 -21.17 -10.73
CA LYS A 94 2.48 -22.57 -10.78
C LYS A 94 3.21 -22.88 -12.09
N ALA A 95 2.74 -22.34 -13.21
CA ALA A 95 3.34 -22.56 -14.53
C ALA A 95 4.57 -21.68 -14.81
N ASN A 96 4.81 -20.63 -14.03
CA ASN A 96 5.82 -19.60 -14.33
C ASN A 96 6.82 -19.39 -13.18
N SER A 97 7.15 -20.46 -12.44
CA SER A 97 8.09 -20.42 -11.30
C SER A 97 7.74 -19.35 -10.27
N GLY A 98 6.44 -19.10 -10.08
CA GLY A 98 5.91 -18.06 -9.20
C GLY A 98 5.89 -18.44 -7.72
N TYR A 99 6.39 -19.63 -7.39
CA TYR A 99 6.36 -20.18 -6.03
C TYR A 99 7.73 -20.74 -5.60
N SER A 100 8.02 -20.59 -4.31
CA SER A 100 9.00 -21.37 -3.56
C SER A 100 8.25 -22.01 -2.38
N GLY A 101 7.90 -23.30 -2.51
CA GLY A 101 6.87 -23.90 -1.66
C GLY A 101 5.53 -23.19 -1.83
N ASN A 102 4.88 -22.79 -0.73
CA ASN A 102 3.65 -21.98 -0.78
C ASN A 102 3.91 -20.45 -0.78
N LEU A 103 5.18 -20.03 -0.79
CA LEU A 103 5.54 -18.62 -0.78
C LEU A 103 5.61 -18.06 -2.19
N LEU A 104 5.01 -16.88 -2.40
CA LEU A 104 5.11 -16.15 -3.66
C LEU A 104 6.56 -15.72 -3.92
N VAL A 105 7.06 -16.02 -5.12
CA VAL A 105 8.29 -15.41 -5.64
C VAL A 105 7.92 -14.03 -6.17
N TRP A 106 8.05 -13.00 -5.33
CA TRP A 106 7.49 -11.67 -5.58
C TRP A 106 7.79 -11.08 -6.96
N GLY A 107 9.04 -11.18 -7.44
CA GLY A 107 9.43 -10.66 -8.74
C GLY A 107 8.77 -11.36 -9.94
N SER A 108 8.31 -12.60 -9.78
CA SER A 108 7.71 -13.39 -10.87
C SER A 108 6.46 -12.73 -11.46
N VAL A 109 5.67 -12.01 -10.64
CA VAL A 109 4.43 -11.37 -11.09
C VAL A 109 4.69 -10.32 -12.18
N ALA A 110 5.89 -9.70 -12.20
CA ALA A 110 6.26 -8.78 -13.27
C ALA A 110 6.31 -9.46 -14.65
N ASN A 111 6.60 -10.77 -14.71
CA ASN A 111 6.65 -11.52 -15.96
C ASN A 111 5.26 -11.77 -16.56
N LEU A 112 4.18 -11.57 -15.79
CA LEU A 112 2.81 -11.65 -16.31
C LEU A 112 2.57 -10.59 -17.39
N ASN A 113 3.10 -9.38 -17.17
CA ASN A 113 3.06 -8.29 -18.13
C ASN A 113 4.16 -7.27 -17.80
N SER A 114 5.38 -7.49 -18.28
CA SER A 114 6.55 -6.67 -17.96
C SER A 114 6.48 -5.24 -18.47
N SER A 115 5.59 -4.95 -19.43
CA SER A 115 5.33 -3.59 -19.91
C SER A 115 4.47 -2.76 -18.95
N LYS A 116 3.69 -3.42 -18.08
CA LYS A 116 2.76 -2.76 -17.15
C LYS A 116 3.12 -2.96 -15.69
N ILE A 117 3.75 -4.08 -15.35
CA ILE A 117 4.00 -4.50 -13.98
C ILE A 117 5.50 -4.47 -13.72
N SER A 118 5.91 -3.74 -12.69
CA SER A 118 7.26 -3.78 -12.15
C SER A 118 7.22 -4.11 -10.67
N PHE A 119 8.09 -5.03 -10.24
CA PHE A 119 8.27 -5.30 -8.82
C PHE A 119 9.17 -4.22 -8.22
N THR A 120 8.59 -3.37 -7.37
CA THR A 120 9.29 -2.25 -6.76
C THR A 120 10.20 -2.70 -5.63
N GLY A 121 9.75 -3.67 -4.82
CA GLY A 121 10.62 -4.22 -3.79
C GLY A 121 9.90 -5.01 -2.70
N ARG A 122 10.71 -5.78 -1.97
CA ARG A 122 10.32 -6.47 -0.74
C ARG A 122 10.92 -5.73 0.45
N TYR A 123 10.06 -5.38 1.39
CA TYR A 123 10.40 -4.67 2.60
C TYR A 123 10.08 -5.56 3.81
N THR A 124 11.09 -5.87 4.62
CA THR A 124 10.99 -6.84 5.72
C THR A 124 10.86 -6.20 7.10
N SER A 125 10.67 -4.88 7.16
CA SER A 125 10.35 -4.13 8.37
C SER A 125 9.13 -3.26 8.12
N GLY A 126 8.26 -3.10 9.12
CA GLY A 126 7.14 -2.17 9.07
C GLY A 126 7.57 -0.72 8.91
N SER A 127 8.75 -0.36 9.41
CA SER A 127 9.28 1.00 9.40
C SER A 127 10.08 1.38 8.15
N SER A 128 10.30 0.45 7.21
CA SER A 128 11.08 0.72 6.00
C SER A 128 10.37 1.64 5.01
N LEU A 129 9.04 1.74 5.10
CA LEU A 129 8.22 2.71 4.37
C LEU A 129 7.43 3.48 5.43
N SER A 130 7.62 4.80 5.48
CA SER A 130 6.90 5.64 6.42
C SER A 130 5.39 5.64 6.12
N ALA A 131 4.55 5.93 7.11
CA ALA A 131 3.12 6.13 6.88
C ALA A 131 2.86 7.19 5.79
N ALA A 132 3.63 8.28 5.78
CA ALA A 132 3.54 9.31 4.74
C ALA A 132 3.86 8.77 3.33
N THR A 133 4.85 7.88 3.21
CA THR A 133 5.21 7.22 1.95
C THR A 133 4.09 6.30 1.47
N LEU A 134 3.50 5.51 2.37
CA LEU A 134 2.36 4.63 2.03
C LEU A 134 1.17 5.44 1.53
N ARG A 135 0.86 6.57 2.18
CA ARG A 135 -0.18 7.50 1.73
C ARG A 135 0.11 8.04 0.34
N SER A 136 1.30 8.58 0.12
CA SER A 136 1.72 9.09 -1.20
C SER A 136 1.64 8.02 -2.30
N TYR A 137 1.91 6.76 -1.99
CA TYR A 137 1.78 5.65 -2.94
C TYR A 137 0.32 5.33 -3.27
N LEU A 138 -0.58 5.39 -2.29
CA LEU A 138 -2.02 5.22 -2.50
C LEU A 138 -2.60 6.39 -3.31
N ASP A 139 -2.26 7.63 -2.93
CA ASP A 139 -2.65 8.86 -3.64
C ASP A 139 -2.20 8.84 -5.12
N ALA A 140 -1.04 8.25 -5.42
CA ALA A 140 -0.55 8.12 -6.79
C ALA A 140 -1.31 7.08 -7.63
N GLY A 141 -2.07 6.17 -7.02
CA GLY A 141 -2.95 5.20 -7.70
C GLY A 141 -2.26 4.14 -8.58
N ASN A 142 -0.93 4.14 -8.68
CA ASN A 142 -0.15 3.17 -9.49
C ASN A 142 0.70 2.20 -8.67
N LYS A 143 0.63 2.26 -7.33
CA LYS A 143 1.32 1.35 -6.44
C LYS A 143 0.33 0.36 -5.83
N ALA A 144 0.59 -0.94 -6.03
CA ALA A 144 -0.08 -1.98 -5.26
C ALA A 144 0.77 -2.34 -4.06
N ILE A 145 0.26 -2.05 -2.86
CA ILE A 145 0.95 -2.30 -1.58
C ILE A 145 0.30 -3.50 -0.90
N ILE A 146 1.03 -4.60 -0.83
CA ILE A 146 0.63 -5.80 -0.11
C ILE A 146 1.32 -5.76 1.26
N ALA A 147 0.60 -5.39 2.31
CA ALA A 147 1.17 -5.25 3.65
C ALA A 147 1.12 -6.57 4.41
N ASN A 148 2.17 -6.84 5.19
CA ASN A 148 2.24 -7.93 6.14
C ASN A 148 1.72 -7.47 7.49
N VAL A 149 0.77 -8.21 8.04
CA VAL A 149 0.12 -7.95 9.32
C VAL A 149 0.17 -9.20 10.20
N ARG A 150 -0.32 -9.09 11.43
CA ARG A 150 -0.42 -10.21 12.39
C ARG A 150 0.94 -10.88 12.64
N SER A 151 1.94 -10.05 12.92
CA SER A 151 3.29 -10.48 13.29
C SER A 151 3.97 -11.41 12.28
N GLY A 152 3.72 -11.24 10.97
CA GLY A 152 4.34 -12.07 9.93
C GLY A 152 3.35 -12.95 9.18
N ALA A 153 2.24 -13.32 9.83
CA ALA A 153 1.45 -14.47 9.42
C ALA A 153 0.47 -14.20 8.26
N HIS A 154 0.17 -12.94 7.93
CA HIS A 154 -0.91 -12.62 7.01
C HIS A 154 -0.61 -11.43 6.08
N TRP A 155 -1.21 -11.44 4.90
CA TRP A 155 -1.02 -10.46 3.85
C TRP A 155 -2.34 -9.86 3.41
N VAL A 156 -2.39 -8.52 3.31
CA VAL A 156 -3.57 -7.75 2.91
C VAL A 156 -3.20 -6.71 1.85
N LEU A 157 -4.15 -6.32 1.02
CA LEU A 157 -3.99 -5.20 0.08
C LEU A 157 -4.41 -3.90 0.77
N LEU A 158 -3.53 -2.89 0.81
CA LEU A 158 -3.93 -1.53 1.20
C LEU A 158 -4.75 -0.89 0.07
N THR A 159 -5.87 -0.26 0.45
CA THR A 159 -6.80 0.33 -0.50
C THR A 159 -6.98 1.83 -0.34
N ASP A 160 -6.83 2.37 0.88
CA ASP A 160 -7.00 3.79 1.16
C ASP A 160 -6.36 4.17 2.51
N HIS A 161 -6.44 5.44 2.90
CA HIS A 161 -5.99 5.94 4.20
C HIS A 161 -6.84 7.09 4.73
N ASN A 162 -6.89 7.25 6.06
CA ASN A 162 -7.58 8.37 6.71
C ASN A 162 -6.75 9.67 6.80
N GLY A 163 -5.61 9.75 6.11
CA GLY A 163 -4.65 10.88 6.19
C GLY A 163 -3.68 10.80 7.37
N GLY A 164 -3.93 9.91 8.34
CA GLY A 164 -3.09 9.66 9.50
C GLY A 164 -2.40 8.30 9.44
N THR A 165 -2.47 7.55 10.54
CA THR A 165 -1.82 6.24 10.70
C THR A 165 -2.79 5.07 10.48
N VAL A 166 -4.02 5.32 10.02
CA VAL A 166 -5.01 4.25 9.75
C VAL A 166 -5.15 4.08 8.24
N PHE A 167 -5.06 2.83 7.81
CA PHE A 167 -5.16 2.44 6.41
C PHE A 167 -6.34 1.48 6.22
N ASN A 168 -7.11 1.70 5.16
CA ASN A 168 -8.14 0.77 4.72
C ASN A 168 -7.48 -0.38 3.97
N VAL A 169 -8.04 -1.57 4.12
CA VAL A 169 -7.52 -2.79 3.51
C VAL A 169 -8.62 -3.66 2.91
N ASN A 170 -8.27 -4.39 1.88
CA ASN A 170 -8.98 -5.61 1.49
C ASN A 170 -8.27 -6.81 2.11
N ASP A 171 -8.90 -7.44 3.10
CA ASP A 171 -8.38 -8.62 3.77
C ASP A 171 -8.96 -9.93 3.18
N PRO A 172 -8.12 -10.77 2.52
CA PRO A 172 -8.61 -12.00 1.89
C PRO A 172 -8.95 -13.12 2.89
N GLY A 173 -8.44 -13.06 4.13
CA GLY A 173 -8.60 -14.09 5.15
C GLY A 173 -9.64 -13.75 6.23
N TYR A 174 -9.80 -12.46 6.57
CA TYR A 174 -10.63 -11.99 7.69
C TYR A 174 -11.64 -10.91 7.27
N THR A 175 -12.46 -10.44 8.20
CA THR A 175 -13.42 -9.34 7.97
C THR A 175 -12.87 -7.97 8.36
N THR A 176 -11.58 -7.89 8.70
CA THR A 176 -10.89 -6.65 9.03
C THR A 176 -10.87 -5.72 7.82
N THR A 177 -11.28 -4.47 8.02
CA THR A 177 -11.35 -3.46 6.95
C THR A 177 -10.31 -2.35 7.12
N THR A 178 -9.65 -2.27 8.28
CA THR A 178 -8.62 -1.26 8.57
C THR A 178 -7.50 -1.83 9.43
N HIS A 179 -6.32 -1.22 9.31
CA HIS A 179 -5.15 -1.48 10.16
C HIS A 179 -4.48 -0.17 10.57
N ASN A 180 -3.88 -0.17 11.76
CA ASN A 180 -2.96 0.89 12.14
C ASN A 180 -1.59 0.65 11.50
N TYR A 181 -0.84 1.71 11.23
CA TYR A 181 0.53 1.65 10.72
C TYR A 181 1.44 0.76 11.59
N SER A 182 1.23 0.76 12.90
CA SER A 182 1.95 -0.09 13.86
C SER A 182 1.72 -1.59 13.67
N ASP A 183 0.66 -1.99 12.96
CA ASP A 183 0.34 -3.40 12.71
C ASP A 183 1.20 -3.99 11.58
N PHE A 184 1.82 -3.13 10.76
CA PHE A 184 2.59 -3.55 9.60
C PHE A 184 3.99 -3.99 10.02
N VAL A 185 4.42 -5.13 9.50
CA VAL A 185 5.77 -5.67 9.73
C VAL A 185 6.55 -5.87 8.42
N GLY A 186 5.98 -5.47 7.29
CA GLY A 186 6.66 -5.48 6.00
C GLY A 186 5.70 -5.29 4.82
N TYR A 187 6.25 -5.18 3.62
CA TYR A 187 5.49 -4.86 2.40
C TYR A 187 6.04 -5.58 1.18
N GLY A 188 5.17 -6.03 0.29
CA GLY A 188 5.52 -6.26 -1.11
C GLY A 188 4.88 -5.19 -1.96
N VAL A 189 5.68 -4.49 -2.76
CA VAL A 189 5.20 -3.35 -3.56
C VAL A 189 5.42 -3.61 -5.03
N TYR A 190 4.35 -3.40 -5.81
CA TYR A 190 4.40 -3.38 -7.27
C TYR A 190 4.03 -1.99 -7.77
N THR A 191 4.65 -1.58 -8.88
CA THR A 191 4.11 -0.52 -9.73
C THR A 191 3.33 -1.16 -10.86
N ILE A 192 2.09 -0.71 -11.07
CA ILE A 192 1.22 -1.21 -12.13
C ILE A 192 0.66 0.00 -12.89
N ASN A 193 1.01 0.11 -14.18
CA ASN A 193 0.62 1.21 -15.07
C ASN A 193 -0.51 0.83 -16.02
#